data_AF-A0A317J9N0-F1
#
_entry.id   AF-A0A317J9N0-F1
#
_cell.length_a   1.000
_cell.length_b   1.000
_cell.length_c   1.000
_cell.angle_alpha   90.00
_cell.angle_beta   90.00
_cell.angle_gamma   90.00
#
_symmetry.space_group_name_H-M   'P 1'
#
loop_
_entity.id
_entity.type
_entity.pdbx_description
1 polymer ?
#
loop_
_entity_poly.entity_id
_entity_poly.type
_entity_poly.pdbx_seq_one_letter_code
_entity_poly.pdbx_strand_id
1 'polypeptide(L)'
;MMRRFVLSAFIVVSIGFGITGTAKADFVNGSFETGDTTGWTTTYSSFDSGLNPFGTTYGTGMDGTYWAWLAGYEQDISFSQTLTGLTAGVTYAVDFIMASEAYNSDQIHVSADGGPATTFTAPPYNPGGGINGGFWDVWVSQEFQFTATGTTATIQFDTFGLNSGCCDVGLDNVHLRELTQVPEPVSLIPLCLLAGGMIYRRRKAHQAN
;
A
#
# COMPACT_ATOMS: atom_id res chain seq x y z
N MET A 1 -15.13 -62.45 44.13
CA MET A 1 -14.22 -62.00 43.05
C MET A 1 -14.98 -60.97 42.22
N MET A 2 -14.76 -59.67 42.42
CA MET A 2 -15.46 -58.62 41.67
C MET A 2 -14.51 -57.43 41.49
N ARG A 3 -13.98 -57.27 40.27
CA ARG A 3 -13.07 -56.17 39.89
C ARG A 3 -13.91 -54.97 39.47
N ARG A 4 -13.81 -53.86 40.21
CA ARG A 4 -14.35 -52.56 39.80
C ARG A 4 -13.28 -51.83 38.98
N PHE A 5 -13.56 -51.59 37.71
CA PHE A 5 -12.81 -50.65 36.89
C PHE A 5 -13.32 -49.24 37.18
N VAL A 6 -12.43 -48.35 37.62
CA VAL A 6 -12.70 -46.91 37.70
C VAL A 6 -12.14 -46.28 36.43
N LEU A 7 -13.02 -45.75 35.58
CA LEU A 7 -12.65 -44.94 34.42
C LEU A 7 -12.36 -43.52 34.92
N SER A 8 -11.11 -43.07 34.79
CA SER A 8 -10.72 -41.67 35.02
C SER A 8 -11.04 -40.86 33.77
N ALA A 9 -11.97 -39.92 33.88
CA ALA A 9 -12.25 -38.94 32.83
C ALA A 9 -11.22 -37.80 32.90
N PHE A 10 -10.47 -37.60 31.82
CA PHE A 10 -9.62 -36.41 31.64
C PHE A 10 -10.48 -35.28 31.05
N ILE A 11 -10.66 -34.21 31.82
CA ILE A 11 -11.23 -32.95 31.33
C ILE A 11 -10.07 -32.13 30.75
N VAL A 12 -10.07 -31.94 29.43
CA VAL A 12 -9.20 -30.99 28.75
C VAL A 12 -9.89 -29.63 28.79
N VAL A 13 -9.33 -28.69 29.55
CA VAL A 13 -9.74 -27.28 29.54
C VAL A 13 -8.99 -26.60 28.41
N SER A 14 -9.68 -26.33 27.31
CA SER A 14 -9.16 -25.53 26.20
C SER A 14 -9.25 -24.05 26.58
N ILE A 15 -8.13 -23.43 26.98
CA ILE A 15 -8.05 -21.98 27.13
C ILE A 15 -8.02 -21.39 25.72
N GLY A 16 -9.16 -20.89 25.26
CA GLY A 16 -9.24 -20.08 24.05
C GLY A 16 -8.55 -18.75 24.28
N PHE A 17 -7.31 -18.61 23.83
CA PHE A 17 -6.72 -17.30 23.62
C PHE A 17 -7.49 -16.62 22.49
N GLY A 18 -8.25 -15.57 22.83
CA GLY A 18 -8.79 -14.66 21.84
C GLY A 18 -7.62 -14.03 21.09
N ILE A 19 -7.43 -14.44 19.84
CA ILE A 19 -6.49 -13.81 18.93
C ILE A 19 -7.16 -12.49 18.54
N THR A 20 -6.84 -11.40 19.24
CA THR A 20 -7.13 -10.07 18.74
C THR A 20 -6.29 -9.91 17.48
N GLY A 21 -6.93 -9.98 16.31
CA GLY A 21 -6.25 -9.67 15.05
C GLY A 21 -5.72 -8.25 15.15
N THR A 22 -4.40 -8.08 15.12
CA THR A 22 -3.79 -6.76 14.96
C THR A 22 -4.32 -6.18 13.66
N ALA A 23 -4.89 -4.97 13.70
CA ALA A 23 -5.29 -4.27 12.48
C ALA A 23 -4.09 -4.19 11.54
N LYS A 24 -4.28 -4.57 10.27
CA LYS A 24 -3.25 -4.47 9.25
C LYS A 24 -2.88 -2.99 9.08
N ALA A 25 -1.59 -2.69 8.93
CA ALA A 25 -1.12 -1.35 8.61
C ALA A 25 -1.81 -0.84 7.33
N ASP A 26 -2.41 0.35 7.39
CA ASP A 26 -3.07 1.00 6.27
C ASP A 26 -3.22 2.51 6.52
N PHE A 27 -3.66 3.24 5.50
CA PHE A 27 -3.95 4.67 5.59
C PHE A 27 -5.28 4.90 6.31
N VAL A 28 -5.28 5.82 7.27
CA VAL A 28 -6.48 6.43 7.82
C VAL A 28 -7.05 7.38 6.78
N ASN A 29 -8.33 7.20 6.42
CA ASN A 29 -9.05 8.06 5.49
C ASN A 29 -8.33 8.17 4.12
N GLY A 30 -7.85 7.03 3.59
CA GLY A 30 -7.11 6.98 2.34
C GLY A 30 -7.90 7.35 1.09
N SER A 31 -9.23 7.26 1.15
CA SER A 31 -10.16 7.71 0.10
C SER A 31 -10.91 9.00 0.49
N PHE A 32 -10.50 9.69 1.56
CA PHE A 32 -11.06 11.00 1.93
C PHE A 32 -12.56 11.07 2.26
N GLU A 33 -13.24 9.93 2.37
CA GLU A 33 -14.69 9.80 2.60
C GLU A 33 -15.23 10.37 3.93
N THR A 34 -14.35 10.82 4.81
CA THR A 34 -14.75 11.58 6.00
C THR A 34 -15.20 13.01 5.69
N GLY A 35 -14.96 13.49 4.46
CA GLY A 35 -15.23 14.87 4.05
C GLY A 35 -14.21 15.88 4.58
N ASP A 36 -13.11 15.40 5.15
CA ASP A 36 -11.96 16.18 5.58
C ASP A 36 -10.64 15.39 5.37
N THR A 37 -9.50 15.99 5.71
CA THR A 37 -8.17 15.37 5.58
C THR A 37 -7.74 14.67 6.88
N THR A 38 -8.68 14.17 7.69
CA THR A 38 -8.36 13.47 8.93
C THR A 38 -7.35 12.35 8.67
N GLY A 39 -6.32 12.26 9.50
CA GLY A 39 -5.22 11.30 9.35
C GLY A 39 -4.07 11.79 8.47
N TRP A 40 -4.26 12.84 7.67
CA TRP A 40 -3.23 13.40 6.81
C TRP A 40 -2.60 14.66 7.39
N THR A 41 -1.29 14.82 7.21
CA THR A 41 -0.58 16.08 7.42
C THR A 41 -0.35 16.74 6.07
N THR A 42 -0.78 17.99 5.93
CA THR A 42 -0.68 18.74 4.67
C THR A 42 0.10 20.05 4.87
N THR A 43 0.79 20.52 3.83
CA THR A 43 1.50 21.83 3.83
C THR A 43 0.61 23.01 3.46
N TYR A 44 -0.69 22.76 3.37
CA TYR A 44 -1.68 23.68 2.85
C TYR A 44 -1.96 24.83 3.84
N SER A 45 -2.05 26.08 3.38
CA SER A 45 -2.13 27.26 4.28
C SER A 45 -3.35 28.18 4.17
N SER A 46 -4.16 28.21 3.10
CA SER A 46 -5.21 29.28 3.04
C SER A 46 -6.41 29.25 2.08
N PHE A 47 -6.73 28.22 1.27
CA PHE A 47 -8.08 28.12 0.65
C PHE A 47 -8.91 26.93 1.16
N ASP A 48 -10.22 27.08 1.17
CA ASP A 48 -11.13 26.03 1.62
C ASP A 48 -10.84 24.71 0.88
N SER A 49 -10.37 23.74 1.68
CA SER A 49 -10.20 22.30 1.46
C SER A 49 -9.47 21.84 0.20
N GLY A 50 -8.30 21.20 0.35
CA GLY A 50 -7.70 20.30 -0.66
C GLY A 50 -8.50 19.01 -0.90
N LEU A 51 -9.82 19.13 -0.88
CA LEU A 51 -10.81 18.07 -1.03
C LEU A 51 -11.92 18.57 -1.93
N ASN A 52 -12.27 17.78 -2.92
CA ASN A 52 -13.42 18.03 -3.75
C ASN A 52 -14.64 17.28 -3.21
N PRO A 53 -15.62 17.94 -2.59
CA PRO A 53 -16.95 17.36 -2.44
C PRO A 53 -17.62 17.29 -3.81
N PHE A 54 -18.13 16.13 -4.22
CA PHE A 54 -18.81 16.04 -5.51
C PHE A 54 -19.96 17.05 -5.65
N GLY A 55 -19.97 17.73 -6.80
CA GLY A 55 -21.16 18.22 -7.49
C GLY A 55 -21.14 17.66 -8.92
N THR A 56 -22.25 17.74 -9.66
CA THR A 56 -22.48 17.17 -11.01
C THR A 56 -21.53 17.64 -12.15
N THR A 57 -20.38 18.22 -11.79
CA THR A 57 -19.46 18.96 -12.66
C THR A 57 -18.16 18.21 -12.94
N TYR A 58 -17.75 17.27 -12.09
CA TYR A 58 -16.46 16.57 -12.19
C TYR A 58 -16.61 15.10 -12.59
N GLY A 59 -15.55 14.51 -13.16
CA GLY A 59 -15.58 13.23 -13.87
C GLY A 59 -15.97 12.00 -13.02
N THR A 60 -16.02 10.83 -13.67
CA THR A 60 -16.37 9.53 -13.05
C THR A 60 -15.13 8.67 -12.82
N GLY A 61 -15.14 7.76 -11.83
CA GLY A 61 -14.07 6.76 -11.65
C GLY A 61 -13.22 6.93 -10.38
N MET A 62 -13.51 7.96 -9.58
CA MET A 62 -13.06 8.06 -8.18
C MET A 62 -13.75 6.99 -7.29
N ASP A 63 -13.21 6.76 -6.11
CA ASP A 63 -13.81 5.95 -5.06
C ASP A 63 -14.71 6.83 -4.17
N GLY A 64 -15.90 6.35 -3.83
CA GLY A 64 -16.82 7.09 -2.96
C GLY A 64 -17.30 8.46 -3.50
N THR A 65 -17.22 9.48 -2.65
CA THR A 65 -17.83 10.82 -2.81
C THR A 65 -16.79 11.94 -2.82
N TYR A 66 -15.70 11.77 -2.08
CA TYR A 66 -14.67 12.76 -1.84
C TYR A 66 -13.34 12.26 -2.38
N TRP A 67 -12.52 13.19 -2.85
CA TRP A 67 -11.14 12.91 -3.23
C TRP A 67 -10.30 14.15 -2.99
N ALA A 68 -8.98 14.00 -2.91
CA ALA A 68 -8.08 15.11 -2.68
C ALA A 68 -7.55 15.67 -4.00
N TRP A 69 -7.60 16.98 -4.20
CA TRP A 69 -6.79 17.62 -5.24
C TRP A 69 -5.45 18.01 -4.64
N LEU A 70 -4.37 17.50 -5.21
CA LEU A 70 -3.02 17.95 -4.96
C LEU A 70 -2.72 19.07 -5.95
N ALA A 71 -2.70 20.31 -5.44
CA ALA A 71 -2.39 21.46 -6.26
C ALA A 71 -0.99 21.32 -6.88
N GLY A 72 -0.86 21.56 -8.18
CA GLY A 72 0.42 21.49 -8.89
C GLY A 72 0.74 22.76 -9.66
N TYR A 73 -0.29 23.54 -10.02
CA TYR A 73 -0.13 24.77 -10.80
C TYR A 73 -0.07 26.03 -9.93
N GLU A 74 -1.01 26.21 -9.02
CA GLU A 74 -1.11 27.39 -8.16
C GLU A 74 -0.10 27.38 -7.02
N GLN A 75 0.21 26.19 -6.51
CA GLN A 75 1.07 26.00 -5.36
C GLN A 75 1.55 24.55 -5.27
N ASP A 76 2.84 24.35 -5.02
CA ASP A 76 3.36 23.04 -4.64
C ASP A 76 2.81 22.66 -3.24
N ILE A 77 2.18 21.49 -3.13
CA ILE A 77 1.66 21.00 -1.85
C ILE A 77 2.07 19.56 -1.58
N SER A 78 2.00 19.15 -0.32
CA SER A 78 2.19 17.76 0.07
C SER A 78 1.11 17.25 1.01
N PHE A 79 0.85 15.95 0.89
CA PHE A 79 0.02 15.14 1.76
C PHE A 79 0.88 14.01 2.28
N SER A 80 0.91 13.83 3.60
CA SER A 80 1.70 12.77 4.22
C SER A 80 0.97 12.08 5.35
N GLN A 81 1.28 10.81 5.55
CA GLN A 81 0.81 10.03 6.69
C GLN A 81 1.90 9.08 7.17
N THR A 82 2.10 9.01 8.48
CA THR A 82 2.95 8.00 9.11
C THR A 82 2.13 6.73 9.34
N LEU A 83 2.44 5.70 8.55
CA LEU A 83 1.91 4.36 8.72
C LEU A 83 2.55 3.70 9.95
N THR A 84 1.76 2.89 10.67
CA THR A 84 2.22 2.15 11.85
C THR A 84 1.85 0.67 11.72
N GLY A 85 2.58 -0.21 12.41
CA GLY A 85 2.35 -1.65 12.36
C GLY A 85 3.02 -2.36 11.17
N LEU A 86 4.04 -1.73 10.56
CA LEU A 86 4.85 -2.35 9.51
C LEU A 86 5.81 -3.40 10.10
N THR A 87 6.28 -4.30 9.24
CA THR A 87 7.32 -5.27 9.57
C THR A 87 8.61 -4.90 8.85
N ALA A 88 9.70 -4.69 9.61
CA ALA A 88 11.00 -4.37 9.04
C ALA A 88 11.47 -5.49 8.08
N GLY A 89 11.97 -5.09 6.91
CA GLY A 89 12.40 -6.00 5.84
C GLY A 89 11.30 -6.46 4.89
N VAL A 90 10.03 -6.15 5.19
CA VAL A 90 8.90 -6.43 4.29
C VAL A 90 8.72 -5.29 3.29
N THR A 91 8.44 -5.65 2.03
CA THR A 91 8.11 -4.69 0.98
C THR A 91 6.60 -4.49 0.95
N TYR A 92 6.18 -3.23 0.90
CA TYR A 92 4.79 -2.82 0.80
C TYR A 92 4.58 -2.04 -0.50
N ALA A 93 3.38 -2.16 -1.04
CA ALA A 93 2.86 -1.35 -2.13
C ALA A 93 1.86 -0.34 -1.55
N VAL A 94 2.05 0.92 -1.89
CA VAL A 94 1.06 1.99 -1.76
C VAL A 94 0.31 2.03 -3.08
N ASP A 95 -0.92 1.53 -3.05
CA ASP A 95 -1.84 1.54 -4.18
C ASP A 95 -2.70 2.82 -4.08
N PHE A 96 -2.87 3.52 -5.19
CA PHE A 96 -3.70 4.73 -5.24
C PHE A 96 -4.25 4.93 -6.66
N ILE A 97 -5.25 5.79 -6.80
CA ILE A 97 -5.68 6.29 -8.10
C ILE A 97 -5.37 7.78 -8.22
N MET A 98 -5.08 8.22 -9.44
CA MET A 98 -4.86 9.62 -9.75
C MET A 98 -5.51 10.01 -11.08
N ALA A 99 -5.84 11.29 -11.24
CA ALA A 99 -6.37 11.84 -12.49
C ALA A 99 -5.78 13.23 -12.74
N SER A 100 -5.55 13.58 -14.00
CA SER A 100 -5.19 14.95 -14.38
C SER A 100 -6.43 15.83 -14.32
N GLU A 101 -6.26 17.10 -13.96
CA GLU A 101 -7.37 18.06 -13.98
C GLU A 101 -7.88 18.25 -15.40
N ALA A 102 -7.01 18.42 -16.39
CA ALA A 102 -7.48 18.73 -17.75
C ALA A 102 -6.58 18.17 -18.85
N TYR A 103 -6.19 19.03 -19.79
CA TYR A 103 -5.56 18.67 -21.07
C TYR A 103 -4.07 18.33 -20.94
N ASN A 104 -3.45 18.57 -19.79
CA ASN A 104 -2.06 18.20 -19.52
C ASN A 104 -1.98 16.89 -18.74
N SER A 105 -0.83 16.23 -18.82
CA SER A 105 -0.51 15.10 -17.97
C SER A 105 0.04 15.61 -16.66
N ASP A 106 -0.77 15.54 -15.60
CA ASP A 106 -0.35 16.00 -14.28
C ASP A 106 0.41 14.91 -13.54
N GLN A 107 1.31 15.34 -12.66
CA GLN A 107 2.30 14.48 -12.04
C GLN A 107 2.28 14.62 -10.53
N ILE A 108 2.62 13.53 -9.84
CA ILE A 108 2.91 13.54 -8.41
C ILE A 108 4.23 12.84 -8.13
N HIS A 109 4.91 13.30 -7.09
CA HIS A 109 5.97 12.57 -6.42
C HIS A 109 5.40 11.74 -5.29
N VAL A 110 5.84 10.48 -5.20
CA VAL A 110 5.58 9.63 -4.03
C VAL A 110 6.92 9.18 -3.44
N SER A 111 7.08 9.33 -2.13
CA SER A 111 8.28 8.93 -1.42
C SER A 111 7.95 8.27 -0.08
N ALA A 112 8.91 7.52 0.46
CA ALA A 112 8.87 6.96 1.81
C ALA A 112 10.04 7.51 2.63
N ASP A 113 9.77 7.93 3.87
CA ASP A 113 10.73 8.39 4.87
C ASP A 113 11.68 9.50 4.39
N GLY A 114 11.18 10.38 3.51
CA GLY A 114 11.97 11.46 2.91
C GLY A 114 13.10 10.96 1.99
N GLY A 115 13.05 9.69 1.58
CA GLY A 115 13.93 9.09 0.60
C GLY A 115 13.65 9.59 -0.82
N PRO A 116 14.30 8.99 -1.83
CA PRO A 116 14.07 9.35 -3.23
C PRO A 116 12.60 9.22 -3.63
N ALA A 117 12.08 10.24 -4.31
CA ALA A 117 10.73 10.22 -4.84
C ALA A 117 10.66 9.48 -6.18
N THR A 118 9.51 8.85 -6.44
CA THR A 118 9.12 8.33 -7.75
C THR A 118 8.05 9.24 -8.34
N THR A 119 8.23 9.67 -9.59
CA THR A 119 7.24 10.47 -10.31
C THR A 119 6.21 9.57 -11.00
N PHE A 120 4.93 9.82 -10.72
CA PHE A 120 3.80 9.21 -11.41
C PHE A 120 3.13 10.26 -12.29
N THR A 121 2.44 9.82 -13.34
CA THR A 121 1.85 10.70 -14.34
C THR A 121 0.47 10.19 -14.73
N ALA A 122 -0.54 11.03 -14.57
CA ALA A 122 -1.88 10.75 -15.06
C ALA A 122 -1.97 11.07 -16.56
N PRO A 123 -2.77 10.31 -17.33
CA PRO A 123 -3.05 10.67 -18.72
C PRO A 123 -3.79 12.01 -18.77
N PRO A 124 -3.64 12.77 -19.87
CA PRO A 124 -4.47 13.96 -20.08
C PRO A 124 -5.92 13.53 -20.38
N TYR A 125 -6.88 14.42 -20.15
CA TYR A 125 -8.26 14.24 -20.57
C TYR A 125 -8.42 14.17 -22.11
N ASN A 126 -9.47 13.48 -22.58
CA ASN A 126 -9.88 13.40 -24.00
C ASN A 126 -10.96 14.45 -24.38
N PRO A 127 -10.64 15.47 -25.20
CA PRO A 127 -11.55 16.59 -25.52
C PRO A 127 -12.83 16.26 -26.32
N GLY A 128 -13.12 14.98 -26.60
CA GLY A 128 -14.32 14.54 -27.34
C GLY A 128 -15.58 14.29 -26.48
N GLY A 129 -15.52 14.45 -25.16
CA GLY A 129 -16.58 14.09 -24.21
C GLY A 129 -17.61 15.20 -23.89
N GLY A 130 -18.29 15.76 -24.90
CA GLY A 130 -19.53 16.54 -24.70
C GLY A 130 -19.40 17.90 -23.98
N ILE A 131 -20.53 18.60 -23.83
CA ILE A 131 -20.70 20.06 -23.62
C ILE A 131 -19.97 20.67 -22.38
N ASN A 132 -19.36 19.83 -21.52
CA ASN A 132 -18.80 20.15 -20.19
C ASN A 132 -17.37 19.60 -19.96
N GLY A 133 -16.49 19.60 -20.95
CA GLY A 133 -15.02 19.78 -20.81
C GLY A 133 -14.15 18.85 -19.92
N GLY A 134 -14.72 17.89 -19.19
CA GLY A 134 -14.08 16.78 -18.45
C GLY A 134 -12.88 17.16 -17.58
N PHE A 135 -13.14 17.52 -16.31
CA PHE A 135 -12.07 17.60 -15.31
C PHE A 135 -12.00 16.35 -14.44
N TRP A 136 -10.79 15.82 -14.20
CA TRP A 136 -10.54 14.60 -13.41
C TRP A 136 -11.47 13.42 -13.78
N ASP A 137 -11.54 13.08 -15.07
CA ASP A 137 -12.45 12.05 -15.58
C ASP A 137 -11.76 10.74 -15.99
N VAL A 138 -10.43 10.75 -16.08
CA VAL A 138 -9.62 9.56 -16.36
C VAL A 138 -8.78 9.23 -15.13
N TRP A 139 -9.39 8.50 -14.20
CA TRP A 139 -8.70 7.95 -13.02
C TRP A 139 -7.92 6.69 -13.40
N VAL A 140 -6.64 6.67 -13.03
CA VAL A 140 -5.73 5.55 -13.29
C VAL A 140 -5.11 5.03 -12.00
N SER A 141 -5.04 3.71 -11.85
CA SER A 141 -4.33 3.07 -10.74
C SER A 141 -2.82 3.22 -10.89
N GLN A 142 -2.16 3.46 -9.77
CA GLN A 142 -0.71 3.55 -9.64
C GLN A 142 -0.25 2.74 -8.42
N GLU A 143 1.02 2.33 -8.44
CA GLU A 143 1.64 1.56 -7.38
C GLU A 143 3.02 2.12 -7.06
N PHE A 144 3.25 2.52 -5.81
CA PHE A 144 4.56 2.87 -5.28
C PHE A 144 5.02 1.83 -4.28
N GLN A 145 6.20 1.25 -4.48
CA GLN A 145 6.75 0.23 -3.57
C GLN A 145 7.86 0.79 -2.69
N PHE A 146 7.86 0.40 -1.42
CA PHE A 146 8.95 0.66 -0.49
C PHE A 146 9.19 -0.54 0.43
N THR A 147 10.42 -0.69 0.92
CA THR A 147 10.75 -1.70 1.93
C THR A 147 10.81 -1.04 3.30
N ALA A 148 10.00 -1.50 4.24
CA ALA A 148 9.97 -0.95 5.59
C ALA A 148 11.29 -1.22 6.31
N THR A 149 11.88 -0.19 6.91
CA THR A 149 13.11 -0.32 7.72
C THR A 149 12.82 -0.48 9.21
N GLY A 150 11.58 -0.22 9.63
CA GLY A 150 11.10 -0.31 11.00
C GLY A 150 9.61 -0.65 11.07
N THR A 151 8.97 -0.34 12.20
CA THR A 151 7.54 -0.56 12.42
C THR A 151 6.64 0.59 11.93
N THR A 152 7.26 1.65 11.42
CA THR A 152 6.61 2.84 10.89
C THR A 152 7.30 3.28 9.61
N ALA A 153 6.55 3.93 8.72
CA ALA A 153 7.09 4.66 7.59
C ALA A 153 6.21 5.87 7.29
N THR A 154 6.81 6.99 6.91
CA THR A 154 6.05 8.17 6.47
C THR A 154 5.98 8.17 4.96
N ILE A 155 4.77 8.04 4.42
CA ILE A 155 4.53 8.16 2.99
C ILE A 155 4.14 9.60 2.69
N GLN A 156 4.76 10.19 1.67
CA GLN A 156 4.49 11.54 1.21
C GLN A 156 4.14 11.52 -0.27
N PHE A 157 3.04 12.19 -0.59
CA PHE A 157 2.65 12.61 -1.92
C PHE A 157 2.91 14.11 -2.03
N ASP A 158 3.55 14.56 -3.10
CA ASP A 158 3.78 15.99 -3.33
C ASP A 158 3.88 16.37 -4.80
N THR A 159 3.79 17.67 -5.06
CA THR A 159 3.92 18.28 -6.38
C THR A 159 5.15 19.17 -6.50
N PHE A 160 6.10 19.10 -5.54
CA PHE A 160 7.23 20.03 -5.50
C PHE A 160 8.12 19.91 -6.73
N GLY A 161 8.28 21.04 -7.44
CA GLY A 161 9.09 21.10 -8.66
C GLY A 161 8.49 20.36 -9.85
N LEU A 162 7.22 19.95 -9.79
CA LEU A 162 6.47 19.41 -10.92
C LEU A 162 5.73 20.55 -11.60
N ASN A 163 6.24 20.99 -12.75
CA ASN A 163 5.76 22.20 -13.42
C ASN A 163 5.01 21.82 -14.71
N SER A 164 3.71 21.47 -14.61
CA SER A 164 2.89 21.15 -15.80
C SER A 164 2.13 22.36 -16.36
N GLY A 165 2.10 23.50 -15.65
CA GLY A 165 1.75 24.80 -16.21
C GLY A 165 0.26 25.10 -16.43
N CYS A 166 -0.68 24.27 -15.96
CA CYS A 166 -2.09 24.71 -15.94
C CYS A 166 -3.00 24.06 -14.90
N CYS A 167 -2.59 22.97 -14.28
CA CYS A 167 -3.56 21.97 -13.86
C CYS A 167 -3.14 21.24 -12.58
N ASP A 168 -4.14 20.88 -11.78
CA ASP A 168 -4.04 20.16 -10.52
C ASP A 168 -4.23 18.65 -10.69
N VAL A 169 -3.74 17.85 -9.75
CA VAL A 169 -3.83 16.38 -9.83
C VAL A 169 -4.72 15.82 -8.75
N GLY A 170 -5.68 14.99 -9.15
CA GLY A 170 -6.55 14.25 -8.22
C GLY A 170 -5.82 13.07 -7.62
N LEU A 171 -6.06 12.80 -6.33
CA LEU A 171 -5.58 11.65 -5.57
C LEU A 171 -6.75 11.04 -4.79
N ASP A 172 -6.87 9.72 -4.86
CA ASP A 172 -7.93 9.00 -4.17
C ASP A 172 -7.56 7.51 -3.97
N ASN A 173 -8.38 6.81 -3.18
CA ASN A 173 -8.29 5.37 -2.87
C ASN A 173 -6.87 4.92 -2.47
N VAL A 174 -6.20 5.71 -1.62
CA VAL A 174 -4.86 5.40 -1.14
C VAL A 174 -4.94 4.29 -0.10
N HIS A 175 -4.27 3.17 -0.35
CA HIS A 175 -4.24 2.05 0.59
C HIS A 175 -2.93 1.29 0.53
N LEU A 176 -2.66 0.54 1.59
CA LEU A 176 -1.44 -0.24 1.76
C LEU A 176 -1.68 -1.73 1.54
N ARG A 177 -0.84 -2.32 0.69
CA ARG A 177 -0.79 -3.75 0.47
C ARG A 177 0.59 -4.30 0.78
N GLU A 178 0.64 -5.30 1.65
CA GLU A 178 1.86 -6.06 1.90
C GLU A 178 2.17 -6.94 0.68
N LEU A 179 3.40 -6.85 0.17
CA LEU A 179 3.87 -7.76 -0.87
C LEU A 179 4.48 -8.96 -0.17
N THR A 180 3.77 -10.09 -0.20
CA THR A 180 4.26 -11.33 0.39
C THR A 180 5.60 -11.71 -0.23
N GLN A 181 6.67 -11.70 0.56
CA GLN A 181 7.93 -12.32 0.15
C GLN A 181 7.66 -13.81 0.02
N VAL A 182 7.76 -14.35 -1.20
CA VAL A 182 7.78 -15.79 -1.42
C VAL A 182 9.00 -16.32 -0.66
N PRO A 183 8.84 -17.13 0.41
CA PRO A 183 10.01 -17.67 1.10
C PRO A 183 10.81 -18.47 0.10
N GLU A 184 12.11 -18.16 -0.06
CA GLU A 184 12.96 -19.03 -0.87
C GLU A 184 12.82 -20.46 -0.30
N PRO A 185 12.46 -21.45 -1.14
CA PRO A 185 12.28 -22.79 -0.64
C PRO A 185 13.61 -23.21 -0.02
N VAL A 186 13.57 -23.64 1.25
CA VAL A 186 14.69 -24.22 2.00
C VAL A 186 15.18 -25.56 1.40
N SER A 187 14.82 -25.85 0.14
CA SER A 187 15.04 -27.07 -0.61
C SER A 187 16.52 -27.40 -0.86
N LEU A 188 17.44 -26.46 -0.61
CA LEU A 188 18.88 -26.76 -0.64
C LEU A 188 19.34 -27.62 0.55
N ILE A 189 18.69 -27.53 1.71
CA ILE A 189 19.05 -28.33 2.89
C ILE A 189 18.80 -29.84 2.67
N PRO A 190 17.61 -30.29 2.22
CA PRO A 190 17.39 -31.71 1.93
C PRO A 190 18.24 -32.20 0.75
N LEU A 191 18.52 -31.36 -0.26
CA LEU A 191 19.36 -31.75 -1.40
C LEU A 191 20.82 -32.01 -0.98
N CYS A 192 21.39 -31.16 -0.11
CA CYS A 192 22.72 -31.36 0.46
C CYS A 192 22.80 -32.60 1.37
N LEU A 193 21.75 -32.90 2.14
CA LEU A 193 21.68 -34.10 2.98
C LEU A 193 21.61 -35.39 2.14
N LEU A 194 20.86 -35.38 1.03
CA LEU A 194 20.78 -36.52 0.11
C LEU A 194 22.11 -36.75 -0.64
N ALA A 195 22.75 -35.69 -1.13
CA ALA A 195 24.06 -35.77 -1.77
C ALA A 195 25.15 -36.25 -0.80
N GLY A 196 25.18 -35.72 0.42
CA GLY A 196 26.10 -36.15 1.47
C GLY A 196 25.92 -37.61 1.88
N GLY A 197 24.66 -38.06 2.03
CA GLY A 197 24.33 -39.46 2.35
C GLY A 197 24.77 -40.45 1.27
N MET A 198 24.64 -40.08 -0.02
CA MET A 198 25.09 -40.92 -1.14
C MET A 198 26.62 -41.02 -1.23
N ILE A 199 27.34 -39.92 -0.97
CA ILE A 199 28.82 -39.91 -0.94
C ILE A 199 29.35 -40.73 0.24
N TYR A 200 28.73 -40.62 1.42
CA TYR A 200 29.12 -41.39 2.61
C TYR A 200 28.94 -42.91 2.40
N ARG A 201 27.83 -43.35 1.80
CA ARG A 201 27.58 -44.77 1.51
C ARG A 201 28.59 -45.37 0.53
N ARG A 202 29.03 -44.62 -0.48
CA ARG A 202 30.05 -45.07 -1.44
C ARG A 202 31.43 -45.28 -0.82
N ARG A 203 31.83 -44.44 0.15
CA ARG A 203 33.11 -44.59 0.84
C ARG A 203 33.17 -45.84 1.73
N LYS A 204 32.06 -46.16 2.41
CA LYS A 204 31.99 -47.34 3.29
C LYS A 204 32.03 -48.66 2.51
N ALA A 205 31.51 -48.70 1.28
CA ALA A 205 31.54 -49.88 0.42
C ALA A 205 32.95 -50.19 -0.13
N HIS A 206 33.80 -49.18 -0.32
CA HIS A 206 35.17 -49.37 -0.83
C HIS A 206 36.19 -49.81 0.23
N GLN A 207 35.90 -49.64 1.52
CA GLN A 207 36.77 -50.06 2.62
C GLN A 207 36.49 -51.49 3.12
N ALA A 208 35.54 -52.19 2.51
CA ALA A 208 35.12 -53.54 2.89
C ALA A 208 35.59 -54.63 1.90
N ASN A 209 36.44 -54.29 0.94
CA ASN A 209 37.20 -55.21 0.07
C ASN A 209 38.69 -55.03 0.34
#